data_AF-A0A7W7DVW2-F1
#
_entry.id   AF-A0A7W7DVW2-F1
#
_cell.length_a   1.000
_cell.length_b   1.000
_cell.length_c   1.000
_cell.angle_alpha   90.00
_cell.angle_beta   90.00
_cell.angle_gamma   90.00
#
_symmetry.space_group_name_H-M   'P 1'
#
loop_
_entity.id
_entity.type
_entity.pdbx_description
1 polymer ?
#
loop_
_entity_poly.entity_id
_entity_poly.type
_entity_poly.pdbx_seq_one_letter_code
_entity_poly.pdbx_strand_id
1 'polypeptide(L)' 'MGRRLVAEGCSRYEEGPSPDRSEADRRSYALWQQKQGFSGKDADGIPGKVTWDRPKS' A
#
# COMPACT_ATOMS: atom_id res chain seq x y z
N MET A 1 -3.72 -6.11 2.13
CA MET A 1 -2.29 -5.77 1.99
C MET A 1 -1.74 -4.99 3.20
N GLY A 2 -2.53 -4.16 3.89
CA GLY A 2 -2.02 -3.28 4.95
C GLY A 2 -1.20 -3.93 6.07
N ARG A 3 -1.57 -5.12 6.56
CA ARG A 3 -0.76 -5.85 7.58
C ARG A 3 0.68 -6.14 7.12
N ARG A 4 0.87 -6.43 5.83
CA ARG A 4 2.21 -6.64 5.27
C ARG A 4 2.99 -5.33 5.22
N LEU A 5 2.35 -4.22 4.87
CA LEU A 5 3.00 -2.90 4.86
C LEU A 5 3.48 -2.50 6.26
N VAL A 6 2.73 -2.84 7.31
CA VAL A 6 3.17 -2.70 8.71
C VAL A 6 4.40 -3.56 8.99
N ALA A 7 4.36 -4.85 8.67
CA ALA A 7 5.49 -5.76 8.89
C ALA A 7 6.76 -5.36 8.13
N GLU A 8 6.60 -4.74 6.96
CA GLU A 8 7.70 -4.23 6.13
C GLU A 8 8.27 -2.89 6.61
N GLY A 9 7.68 -2.27 7.65
CA GLY A 9 8.07 -0.95 8.14
C GLY A 9 7.67 0.20 7.21
N CYS A 10 6.76 -0.04 6.27
CA CYS A 10 6.31 0.93 5.28
C CYS A 10 4.95 1.57 5.66
N SER A 11 4.41 1.25 6.84
CA SER A 11 3.10 1.74 7.29
C SER A 11 3.06 3.25 7.50
N ARG A 12 1.95 3.86 7.08
CA ARG A 12 1.52 5.23 7.38
C ARG A 12 0.16 5.28 8.07
N TYR A 13 -0.25 4.16 8.67
CA TYR A 13 -1.48 4.12 9.45
C TYR A 13 -1.28 4.74 10.84
N GLU A 14 -2.26 5.50 11.30
CA GLU A 14 -2.31 6.04 12.67
C GLU A 14 -2.85 4.98 13.64
N GLU A 15 -3.99 4.35 13.28
CA GLU A 15 -4.65 3.33 14.10
C GLU A 15 -4.44 1.90 13.59
N GLY A 16 -3.86 1.76 12.39
CA GLY A 16 -3.64 0.49 11.71
C GLY A 16 -4.43 0.35 10.40
N PRO A 17 -4.20 -0.73 9.65
CA PRO A 17 -4.85 -0.94 8.36
C PRO A 17 -6.32 -1.33 8.52
N SER A 18 -7.19 -0.61 7.80
CA SER A 18 -8.62 -0.90 7.65
C SER A 18 -8.88 -1.81 6.45
N PRO A 19 -10.04 -2.50 6.35
CA PRO A 19 -10.47 -3.16 5.11
C PRO A 19 -10.64 -2.18 3.94
N ASP A 20 -11.02 -0.93 4.24
CA ASP A 20 -11.26 0.09 3.23
C ASP A 20 -9.96 0.74 2.77
N ARG A 21 -9.87 0.95 1.47
CA ARG A 21 -8.71 1.61 0.86
C ARG A 21 -8.71 3.09 1.23
N SER A 22 -7.62 3.53 1.83
CA SER A 22 -7.39 4.91 2.24
C SER A 22 -6.16 5.52 1.57
N GLU A 23 -5.98 6.83 1.73
CA GLU A 23 -4.73 7.49 1.36
C GLU A 23 -3.53 6.95 2.16
N ALA A 24 -3.75 6.47 3.40
CA ALA A 24 -2.71 5.82 4.18
C ALA A 24 -2.24 4.52 3.52
N ASP A 25 -3.15 3.74 2.90
CA ASP A 25 -2.78 2.55 2.11
C ASP A 25 -1.90 2.93 0.92
N ARG A 26 -2.30 3.97 0.17
CA ARG A 26 -1.55 4.43 -1.00
C ARG A 26 -0.14 4.88 -0.61
N ARG A 27 0.00 5.71 0.43
CA ARG A 27 1.31 6.17 0.91
C ARG A 27 2.17 5.03 1.44
N SER A 28 1.55 4.10 2.16
CA SER A 28 2.25 2.92 2.67
C SER A 28 2.76 2.03 1.54
N TYR A 29 1.97 1.91 0.47
CA TYR A 29 2.34 1.14 -0.71
C TYR A 29 3.44 1.81 -1.53
N ALA A 30 3.43 3.14 -1.66
CA ALA A 30 4.50 3.90 -2.32
C ALA A 30 5.85 3.68 -1.63
N LEU A 31 5.88 3.69 -0.30
CA LEU A 31 7.09 3.39 0.47
C LEU A 31 7.57 1.96 0.28
N TRP A 32 6.63 1.01 0.22
CA TRP A 32 6.98 -0.37 -0.08
C TRP A 32 7.54 -0.51 -1.50
N GLN A 33 6.96 0.15 -2.50
CA GLN A 33 7.51 0.18 -3.87
C GLN A 33 8.92 0.78 -3.89
N GLN A 34 9.16 1.90 -3.20
CA GLN A 34 10.49 2.49 -3.06
C GLN A 34 11.48 1.52 -2.41
N LYS A 35 11.05 0.81 -1.36
CA LYS A 35 11.85 -0.23 -0.69
C LYS A 35 12.21 -1.40 -1.62
N GLN A 36 11.34 -1.74 -2.58
CA GLN A 36 11.63 -2.74 -3.62
C GLN A 36 12.54 -2.21 -4.74
N GLY A 37 12.97 -0.94 -4.69
CA GLY A 37 13.82 -0.32 -5.71
C GLY A 37 13.06 0.35 -6.86
N PHE A 38 11.72 0.40 -6.80
CA PHE A 38 10.94 1.18 -7.76
C PHE A 38 11.09 2.68 -7.47
N SER A 39 10.97 3.50 -8.51
CA SER A 39 11.07 4.96 -8.38
C SER A 39 10.18 5.68 -9.40
N GLY A 40 9.96 6.97 -9.17
CA GLY A 40 9.10 7.77 -10.04
C GLY A 40 7.69 7.21 -10.14
N LYS A 41 7.20 6.98 -11.36
CA LYS A 41 5.84 6.50 -11.62
C LYS A 41 5.61 5.06 -11.18
N ASP A 42 6.68 4.27 -11.01
CA ASP A 42 6.58 2.87 -10.57
C ASP A 42 6.44 2.75 -9.04
N ALA A 43 6.52 3.88 -8.31
CA ALA A 43 6.37 3.96 -6.86
C ALA A 43 5.32 5.00 -6.44
N ASP A 44 4.21 5.07 -7.17
CA ASP A 44 3.13 6.05 -6.99
C ASP A 44 2.07 5.65 -5.93
N GLY A 45 2.27 4.50 -5.27
CA GLY A 45 1.34 3.93 -4.31
C GLY A 45 0.10 3.29 -4.93
N ILE A 46 0.06 3.23 -6.26
CA ILE A 46 -0.98 2.55 -7.02
C ILE A 46 -0.40 1.17 -7.36
N PRO A 47 -0.98 0.08 -6.81
CA PRO A 47 -0.69 -1.24 -7.33
C PRO A 47 -0.99 -1.17 -8.83
N GLY A 48 -0.02 -1.54 -9.68
CA GLY A 48 -0.27 -1.67 -11.12
C GLY A 48 -1.55 -2.48 -11.34
N LYS A 49 -2.20 -2.31 -12.51
CA LYS A 49 -3.56 -2.81 -12.89
C LYS A 49 -3.89 -4.29 -12.55
N VAL A 50 -2.93 -5.05 -12.03
CA VAL A 50 -3.04 -6.37 -11.46
C VAL A 50 -3.44 -6.27 -9.98
N THR A 51 -4.75 -6.37 -9.76
CA THR A 51 -5.42 -6.89 -8.56
C THR A 51 -5.01 -6.31 -7.21
N TRP A 52 -5.86 -5.46 -6.63
CA TRP A 52 -6.35 -5.62 -5.25
C TRP A 52 -7.66 -4.84 -5.14
N ASP A 53 -8.77 -5.55 -5.34
CA ASP A 53 -10.03 -5.38 -4.61
C ASP A 53 -11.04 -6.35 -5.21
N ARG A 54 -11.15 -7.52 -4.56
CA ARG A 54 -12.36 -8.30 -4.63
C ARG A 54 -13.30 -7.62 -3.62
N PRO A 55 -14.42 -7.02 -4.02
CA PRO A 55 -15.35 -6.47 -3.04
C PRO A 55 -15.77 -7.63 -2.13
N LYS A 56 -15.64 -7.45 -0.81
CA LYS A 56 -16.34 -8.34 0.11
C LYS A 56 -17.82 -7.97 0.03
N SER A 57 -18.64 -8.96 -0.31
CA SER A 57 -20.11 -8.93 -0.19
C SER A 57 -20.57 -8.38 1.15
#